data_AF-A0AAD6NCB9-F1
#
_entry.id   AF-A0AAD6NCB9-F1
#
_cell.length_a   1.000
_cell.length_b   1.000
_cell.length_c   1.000
_cell.angle_alpha   90.00
_cell.angle_beta   90.00
_cell.angle_gamma   90.00
#
_symmetry.space_group_name_H-M   'P 1'
#
loop_
_entity.id
_entity.type
_entity.pdbx_description
1 polymer ?
#
loop_
_entity_poly.entity_id
_entity_poly.type
_entity_poly.pdbx_seq_one_letter_code
_entity_poly.pdbx_strand_id
1 'polypeptide(L)'
;MLYGHPDHRGGTTMIENNDGWLNSSGAVTGRFQIKTTSDMYLAIRHSQFIVTTVPSYGQDTILQLLSQFDLRNHTLIINVGNFFYLSARQKVNAHAILETDISPYATRITGDTVFVKGVKKSLAIWAEPPTTQVERLDADAELGLRRQVESIFSQKLVWCQNLLEVGLNNINPVVHCPAALMNAGWIEATKGDFYFYAQGMSPSVSRVTEKVDKERLAIAHAYGLDLVPITTYMNHNYSNDREYSDYHDFAACSVIHNKTKSSPTTLKHRYLLEDILYGMVPWYELGLKCGLTSPTIRALIEMASVVSGFDYFEHGRTLKAAGLGDTTKEQVLMALGGPLDKTTSAIPPPSDSPVDNNFHLHAPLQTAQVAG
;
A
#
# COMPACT_ATOMS: atom_id res chain seq x y z
N MET A 1 -20.39 9.84 -0.31
CA MET A 1 -20.06 10.72 -1.45
C MET A 1 -18.72 10.24 -2.01
N LEU A 2 -18.57 10.22 -3.33
CA LEU A 2 -17.33 9.81 -4.01
C LEU A 2 -16.64 11.03 -4.60
N TYR A 3 -15.42 11.32 -4.16
CA TYR A 3 -14.58 12.36 -4.73
C TYR A 3 -13.80 11.82 -5.93
N GLY A 4 -13.82 12.53 -7.05
CA GLY A 4 -12.92 12.30 -8.18
C GLY A 4 -12.05 13.52 -8.42
N HIS A 5 -10.73 13.35 -8.43
CA HIS A 5 -9.81 14.46 -8.72
C HIS A 5 -10.14 15.08 -10.09
N PRO A 6 -10.13 16.43 -10.25
CA PRO A 6 -10.44 17.08 -11.52
C PRO A 6 -9.64 16.52 -12.71
N ASP A 7 -8.35 16.29 -12.51
CA ASP A 7 -7.45 15.76 -13.55
C ASP A 7 -7.50 14.24 -13.71
N HIS A 8 -8.14 13.53 -12.77
CA HIS A 8 -8.21 12.07 -12.73
C HIS A 8 -9.59 11.59 -12.30
N ARG A 9 -10.60 11.94 -13.11
CA ARG A 9 -12.01 11.61 -12.85
C ARG A 9 -12.28 10.10 -12.85
N GLY A 10 -11.54 9.34 -13.67
CA GLY A 10 -11.62 7.88 -13.68
C GLY A 10 -13.06 7.37 -13.79
N GLY A 11 -13.47 6.51 -12.85
CA GLY A 11 -14.81 5.92 -12.81
C GLY A 11 -15.94 6.86 -12.38
N THR A 12 -15.67 8.10 -11.91
CA THR A 12 -16.76 9.01 -11.52
C THR A 12 -17.57 9.50 -12.70
N THR A 13 -16.93 9.74 -13.85
CA THR A 13 -17.61 10.14 -15.09
C THR A 13 -18.62 9.10 -15.54
N MET A 14 -18.29 7.81 -15.40
CA MET A 14 -19.20 6.70 -15.70
C MET A 14 -20.45 6.75 -14.81
N ILE A 15 -20.29 7.01 -13.52
CA ILE A 15 -21.39 7.12 -12.56
C ILE A 15 -22.29 8.31 -12.90
N GLU A 16 -21.68 9.47 -13.22
CA GLU A 16 -22.40 10.70 -13.57
C GLU A 16 -23.20 10.55 -14.86
N ASN A 17 -22.62 9.91 -15.88
CA ASN A 17 -23.31 9.62 -17.14
C ASN A 17 -24.46 8.62 -16.97
N ASN A 18 -24.48 7.86 -15.87
CA ASN A 18 -25.55 6.93 -15.52
C ASN A 18 -26.46 7.51 -14.42
N ASP A 19 -26.67 8.84 -14.43
CA ASP A 19 -27.54 9.57 -13.51
C ASP A 19 -27.22 9.32 -12.02
N GLY A 20 -25.94 9.19 -11.71
CA GLY A 20 -25.46 8.92 -10.36
C GLY A 20 -25.55 7.46 -9.94
N TRP A 21 -25.75 6.51 -10.86
CA TRP A 21 -25.83 5.09 -10.53
C TRP A 21 -24.56 4.31 -10.89
N LEU A 22 -24.14 3.46 -9.97
CA LEU A 22 -23.07 2.48 -10.16
C LEU A 22 -23.68 1.08 -10.26
N ASN A 23 -23.43 0.40 -11.38
CA ASN A 23 -23.75 -1.02 -11.53
C ASN A 23 -22.58 -1.87 -11.02
N SER A 24 -22.89 -2.93 -10.27
CA SER A 24 -21.92 -3.91 -9.78
C SER A 24 -22.37 -5.33 -10.07
N SER A 25 -21.42 -6.22 -10.37
CA SER A 25 -21.64 -7.64 -10.60
C SER A 25 -20.56 -8.50 -9.96
N GLY A 26 -20.77 -9.82 -9.92
CA GLY A 26 -19.84 -10.78 -9.30
C GLY A 26 -20.16 -10.99 -7.83
N ALA A 27 -19.15 -10.95 -6.97
CA ALA A 27 -19.31 -11.20 -5.53
C ALA A 27 -20.16 -10.14 -4.80
N VAL A 28 -20.24 -8.92 -5.36
CA VAL A 28 -21.18 -7.88 -4.93
C VAL A 28 -21.99 -7.48 -6.15
N THR A 29 -23.28 -7.83 -6.15
CA THR A 29 -24.19 -7.58 -7.27
C THR A 29 -25.27 -6.60 -6.85
N GLY A 30 -25.51 -5.57 -7.66
CA GLY A 30 -26.53 -4.57 -7.36
C GLY A 30 -26.33 -3.28 -8.13
N ARG A 31 -27.24 -2.33 -7.89
CA ARG A 31 -27.19 -0.98 -8.44
C ARG A 31 -27.24 0.02 -7.28
N PHE A 32 -26.25 0.90 -7.21
CA PHE A 32 -26.02 1.78 -6.06
C PHE A 32 -26.05 3.23 -6.50
N GLN A 33 -26.82 4.07 -5.81
CA GLN A 33 -26.85 5.50 -6.10
C GLN A 33 -25.73 6.20 -5.35
N ILE A 34 -24.83 6.85 -6.08
CA ILE A 34 -23.61 7.46 -5.56
C ILE A 34 -23.61 8.95 -5.92
N LYS A 35 -23.54 9.80 -4.89
CA LYS A 35 -23.27 11.22 -5.07
C LYS A 35 -21.78 11.45 -5.35
N THR A 36 -21.44 12.05 -6.48
CA THR A 36 -20.06 12.40 -6.85
C THR A 36 -19.76 13.88 -6.60
N THR A 37 -18.48 14.22 -6.49
CA THR A 37 -17.97 15.60 -6.48
C THR A 37 -16.52 15.63 -6.97
N SER A 38 -16.09 16.77 -7.52
CA SER A 38 -14.66 17.10 -7.72
C SER A 38 -14.20 18.26 -6.84
N ASP A 39 -15.07 18.73 -5.95
CA ASP A 39 -14.73 19.72 -4.94
C ASP A 39 -14.35 19.00 -3.64
N MET A 40 -13.07 19.12 -3.26
CA MET A 40 -12.52 18.54 -2.04
C MET A 40 -13.16 19.13 -0.78
N TYR A 41 -13.49 20.42 -0.78
CA TYR A 41 -14.14 21.07 0.35
C TYR A 41 -15.52 20.45 0.64
N LEU A 42 -16.30 20.18 -0.41
CA LEU A 42 -17.59 19.48 -0.28
C LEU A 42 -17.41 18.04 0.24
N ALA A 43 -16.40 17.32 -0.25
CA ALA A 43 -16.13 15.95 0.17
C ALA A 43 -15.78 15.87 1.68
N ILE A 44 -14.90 16.76 2.15
CA ILE A 44 -14.48 16.84 3.55
C ILE A 44 -15.66 17.23 4.45
N ARG A 45 -16.40 18.30 4.13
CA ARG A 45 -17.54 18.72 4.97
C ARG A 45 -18.65 17.69 5.07
N HIS A 46 -18.78 16.81 4.08
CA HIS A 46 -19.80 15.77 4.06
C HIS A 46 -19.45 14.56 4.95
N SER A 47 -18.18 14.31 5.25
CA SER A 47 -17.73 12.96 5.62
C SER A 47 -16.83 12.94 6.84
N GLN A 48 -17.22 12.23 7.90
CA GLN A 48 -16.35 11.97 9.05
C GLN A 48 -15.21 10.99 8.71
N PHE A 49 -15.52 9.95 7.93
CA PHE A 49 -14.54 9.01 7.38
C PHE A 49 -14.15 9.43 5.96
N ILE A 50 -12.85 9.56 5.73
CA ILE A 50 -12.27 9.84 4.41
C ILE A 50 -11.44 8.61 4.01
N VAL A 51 -11.98 7.80 3.11
CA VAL A 51 -11.31 6.58 2.62
C VAL A 51 -10.64 6.87 1.29
N THR A 52 -9.32 6.80 1.22
CA THR A 52 -8.58 7.04 -0.03
C THR A 52 -8.34 5.73 -0.75
N THR A 53 -8.76 5.63 -2.01
CA THR A 53 -8.61 4.43 -2.85
C THR A 53 -7.86 4.76 -4.15
N VAL A 54 -6.74 5.44 -4.03
CA VAL A 54 -5.83 5.74 -5.14
C VAL A 54 -4.58 4.85 -5.05
N PRO A 55 -3.89 4.57 -6.17
CA PRO A 55 -2.55 3.97 -6.13
C PRO A 55 -1.59 4.80 -5.27
N SER A 56 -0.53 4.20 -4.72
CA SER A 56 0.35 4.93 -3.79
C SER A 56 0.98 6.21 -4.37
N TYR A 57 1.26 6.26 -5.67
CA TYR A 57 1.73 7.49 -6.32
C TYR A 57 0.69 8.61 -6.41
N GLY A 58 -0.60 8.27 -6.35
CA GLY A 58 -1.69 9.25 -6.22
C GLY A 58 -1.90 9.74 -4.79
N GLN A 59 -1.37 9.03 -3.79
CA GLN A 59 -1.57 9.39 -2.39
C GLN A 59 -0.89 10.73 -2.05
N ASP A 60 0.27 11.02 -2.63
CA ASP A 60 0.98 12.29 -2.37
C ASP A 60 0.19 13.50 -2.87
N THR A 61 -0.50 13.35 -4.01
CA THR A 61 -1.44 14.36 -4.52
C THR A 61 -2.63 14.54 -3.58
N ILE A 62 -3.22 13.44 -3.10
CA ILE A 62 -4.32 13.50 -2.13
C ILE A 62 -3.87 14.15 -0.82
N LEU A 63 -2.67 13.82 -0.33
CA LEU A 63 -2.10 14.39 0.88
C LEU A 63 -1.91 15.92 0.75
N GLN A 64 -1.42 16.40 -0.38
CA GLN A 64 -1.27 17.83 -0.66
C GLN A 64 -2.60 18.58 -0.69
N LEU A 65 -3.67 17.94 -1.15
CA LEU A 65 -5.01 18.52 -1.09
C LEU A 65 -5.53 18.54 0.35
N LEU A 66 -5.41 17.42 1.05
CA LEU A 66 -5.89 17.25 2.42
C LEU A 66 -5.19 18.18 3.42
N SER A 67 -3.90 18.47 3.23
CA SER A 67 -3.12 19.36 4.12
C SER A 67 -3.61 20.80 4.17
N GLN A 68 -4.50 21.20 3.25
CA GLN A 68 -5.08 22.55 3.20
C GLN A 68 -6.33 22.70 4.08
N PHE A 69 -6.78 21.62 4.72
CA PHE A 69 -8.02 21.59 5.50
C PHE A 69 -7.77 21.21 6.96
N ASP A 70 -8.69 21.61 7.84
CA ASP A 70 -8.70 21.16 9.23
C ASP A 70 -9.33 19.76 9.32
N LEU A 71 -8.52 18.76 9.65
CA LEU A 71 -8.92 17.36 9.66
C LEU A 71 -9.14 16.80 11.07
N ARG A 72 -9.12 17.63 12.12
CA ARG A 72 -9.21 17.19 13.54
C ARG A 72 -10.46 16.40 13.91
N ASN A 73 -11.52 16.49 13.10
CA ASN A 73 -12.77 15.75 13.28
C ASN A 73 -12.95 14.63 12.24
N HIS A 74 -11.91 14.31 11.48
CA HIS A 74 -11.95 13.37 10.36
C HIS A 74 -10.98 12.22 10.58
N THR A 75 -11.45 11.01 10.32
CA THR A 75 -10.64 9.80 10.31
C THR A 75 -10.22 9.50 8.87
N LEU A 76 -8.91 9.55 8.60
CA LEU A 76 -8.34 9.21 7.30
C LEU A 76 -8.05 7.71 7.26
N ILE A 77 -8.55 7.01 6.23
CA ILE A 77 -8.29 5.58 6.03
C ILE A 77 -7.67 5.41 4.65
N ILE A 78 -6.39 5.09 4.64
CA ILE A 78 -5.60 4.91 3.44
C ILE A 78 -5.64 3.44 3.06
N ASN A 79 -6.45 3.14 2.05
CA ASN A 79 -6.56 1.78 1.55
C ASN A 79 -5.30 1.46 0.71
N VAL A 80 -4.57 0.41 1.11
CA VAL A 80 -3.20 0.12 0.64
C VAL A 80 -2.26 1.26 1.00
N GLY A 81 -1.96 1.38 2.28
CA GLY A 81 -1.25 2.52 2.84
C GLY A 81 0.17 2.69 2.30
N ASN A 82 0.95 1.59 2.22
CA ASN A 82 2.34 1.60 1.76
C ASN A 82 3.18 2.73 2.39
N PHE A 83 3.13 2.79 3.73
CA PHE A 83 3.83 3.77 4.55
C PHE A 83 3.43 5.22 4.25
N PHE A 84 2.15 5.46 3.92
CA PHE A 84 1.62 6.81 3.69
C PHE A 84 1.90 7.75 4.88
N TYR A 85 1.79 7.22 6.09
CA TYR A 85 1.95 7.94 7.34
C TYR A 85 3.35 8.55 7.49
N LEU A 86 4.40 7.95 6.89
CA LEU A 86 5.73 8.58 6.84
C LEU A 86 5.69 9.98 6.23
N SER A 87 4.86 10.19 5.22
CA SER A 87 4.71 11.49 4.58
C SER A 87 3.62 12.35 5.22
N ALA A 88 2.61 11.74 5.83
CA ALA A 88 1.44 12.45 6.37
C ALA A 88 1.63 12.97 7.80
N ARG A 89 2.43 12.30 8.62
CA ARG A 89 2.59 12.55 10.07
C ARG A 89 2.80 14.01 10.47
N GLN A 90 3.46 14.80 9.63
CA GLN A 90 3.78 16.21 9.90
C GLN A 90 3.01 17.19 9.00
N LYS A 91 2.14 16.68 8.12
CA LYS A 91 1.47 17.48 7.08
C LYS A 91 -0.03 17.63 7.29
N VAL A 92 -0.65 16.78 8.12
CA VAL A 92 -2.08 16.82 8.41
C VAL A 92 -2.33 16.68 9.91
N ASN A 93 -3.47 17.20 10.37
CA ASN A 93 -3.91 17.18 11.76
C ASN A 93 -5.17 16.30 11.96
N ALA A 94 -5.25 15.19 11.22
CA ALA A 94 -6.40 14.29 11.25
C ALA A 94 -6.69 13.77 12.66
N HIS A 95 -7.95 13.43 12.95
CA HIS A 95 -8.31 12.77 14.22
C HIS A 95 -7.54 11.44 14.39
N ALA A 96 -7.47 10.68 13.31
CA ALA A 96 -6.67 9.47 13.20
C ALA A 96 -6.32 9.21 11.73
N ILE A 97 -5.14 8.63 11.50
CA ILE A 97 -4.71 8.11 10.20
C ILE A 97 -4.61 6.59 10.32
N LEU A 98 -5.26 5.88 9.40
CA LEU A 98 -5.25 4.43 9.33
C LEU A 98 -4.70 3.97 7.99
N GLU A 99 -3.99 2.85 7.98
CA GLU A 99 -3.47 2.22 6.76
C GLU A 99 -3.88 0.76 6.73
N THR A 100 -4.30 0.28 5.55
CA THR A 100 -4.49 -1.15 5.30
C THR A 100 -3.32 -1.71 4.51
N ASP A 101 -3.02 -3.00 4.68
CA ASP A 101 -1.93 -3.67 3.96
C ASP A 101 -2.26 -3.87 2.47
N ILE A 102 -3.52 -4.18 2.17
CA ILE A 102 -4.01 -4.53 0.84
C ILE A 102 -5.42 -3.97 0.59
N SER A 103 -5.92 -4.08 -0.64
CA SER A 103 -7.30 -3.69 -0.97
C SER A 103 -8.32 -4.72 -0.46
N PRO A 104 -9.48 -4.32 0.09
CA PRO A 104 -10.55 -5.22 0.54
C PRO A 104 -11.23 -6.02 -0.59
N TYR A 105 -11.13 -5.53 -1.83
CA TYR A 105 -11.81 -6.10 -2.98
C TYR A 105 -10.84 -6.33 -4.14
N ALA A 106 -11.04 -7.43 -4.86
CA ALA A 106 -10.47 -7.59 -6.19
C ALA A 106 -11.51 -7.15 -7.21
N THR A 107 -11.30 -5.99 -7.85
CA THR A 107 -12.29 -5.38 -8.75
C THR A 107 -11.69 -5.03 -10.10
N ARG A 108 -12.56 -4.93 -11.12
CA ARG A 108 -12.23 -4.35 -12.43
C ARG A 108 -13.45 -3.63 -12.96
N ILE A 109 -13.25 -2.48 -13.60
CA ILE A 109 -14.31 -1.81 -14.36
C ILE A 109 -14.37 -2.47 -15.76
N THR A 110 -15.56 -2.89 -16.17
CA THR A 110 -15.84 -3.45 -17.49
C THR A 110 -17.06 -2.72 -18.06
N GLY A 111 -16.85 -1.86 -19.06
CA GLY A 111 -17.92 -1.00 -19.57
C GLY A 111 -18.40 -0.02 -18.49
N ASP A 112 -19.69 -0.06 -18.19
CA ASP A 112 -20.38 0.78 -17.20
C ASP A 112 -20.57 0.09 -15.83
N THR A 113 -19.92 -1.07 -15.64
CA THR A 113 -20.14 -1.95 -14.50
C THR A 113 -18.83 -2.26 -13.78
N VAL A 114 -18.84 -2.20 -12.46
CA VAL A 114 -17.75 -2.74 -11.63
C VAL A 114 -17.96 -4.23 -11.43
N PHE A 115 -17.03 -5.04 -11.92
CA PHE A 115 -16.99 -6.48 -11.64
C PHE A 115 -16.16 -6.74 -10.39
N VAL A 116 -16.80 -7.25 -9.34
CA VAL A 116 -16.15 -7.65 -8.08
C VAL A 116 -15.79 -9.12 -8.17
N LYS A 117 -14.53 -9.43 -8.51
CA LYS A 117 -14.01 -10.80 -8.62
C LYS A 117 -14.04 -11.52 -7.27
N GLY A 118 -13.80 -10.80 -6.17
CA GLY A 118 -13.79 -11.38 -4.84
C GLY A 118 -13.72 -10.32 -3.74
N VAL A 119 -14.19 -10.73 -2.57
CA VAL A 119 -14.16 -9.95 -1.33
C VAL A 119 -13.23 -10.68 -0.35
N LYS A 120 -12.27 -9.98 0.24
CA LYS A 120 -11.37 -10.60 1.23
C LYS A 120 -12.15 -10.92 2.51
N LYS A 121 -11.78 -11.98 3.22
CA LYS A 121 -12.43 -12.35 4.49
C LYS A 121 -11.95 -11.46 5.65
N SER A 122 -10.65 -11.15 5.65
CA SER A 122 -10.00 -10.29 6.62
C SER A 122 -9.12 -9.26 5.94
N LEU A 123 -8.83 -8.18 6.67
CA LEU A 123 -7.97 -7.10 6.22
C LEU A 123 -7.10 -6.62 7.37
N ALA A 124 -5.77 -6.55 7.19
CA ALA A 124 -4.91 -5.99 8.21
C ALA A 124 -5.00 -4.46 8.15
N ILE A 125 -5.06 -3.84 9.32
CA ILE A 125 -5.18 -2.40 9.45
C ILE A 125 -4.40 -1.92 10.66
N TRP A 126 -3.75 -0.78 10.53
CA TRP A 126 -3.12 -0.08 11.63
C TRP A 126 -3.74 1.31 11.77
N ALA A 127 -3.80 1.81 13.00
CA ALA A 127 -4.14 3.20 13.29
C ALA A 127 -2.96 3.88 13.96
N GLU A 128 -2.63 5.08 13.49
CA GLU A 128 -1.67 5.98 14.13
C GLU A 128 -1.99 6.11 15.63
N PRO A 129 -1.01 5.86 16.51
CA PRO A 129 -1.19 6.20 17.91
C PRO A 129 -1.14 7.72 18.06
N PRO A 130 -1.88 8.29 19.02
CA PRO A 130 -1.90 9.72 19.24
C PRO A 130 -0.50 10.32 19.39
N THR A 131 -0.32 11.52 18.86
CA THR A 131 0.97 12.19 18.69
C THR A 131 1.66 12.60 19.98
N THR A 132 0.99 12.49 21.13
CA THR A 132 1.60 12.73 22.45
C THR A 132 1.25 11.62 23.44
N GLN A 133 2.15 11.39 24.41
CA GLN A 133 1.95 10.41 25.48
C GLN A 133 0.76 10.76 26.39
N VAL A 134 0.37 12.04 26.45
CA VAL A 134 -0.81 12.54 27.19
C VAL A 134 -2.10 12.28 26.41
N GLU A 135 -2.02 12.28 25.08
CA GLU A 135 -3.16 12.02 24.19
C GLU A 135 -3.29 10.55 23.80
N ARG A 136 -2.34 9.67 24.17
CA ARG A 136 -2.50 8.22 23.98
C ARG A 136 -3.86 7.85 24.56
N LEU A 137 -4.74 7.46 23.65
CA LEU A 137 -6.16 7.35 23.90
C LEU A 137 -6.35 6.51 25.15
N ASP A 138 -7.26 6.97 26.01
CA ASP A 138 -7.94 6.07 26.94
C ASP A 138 -8.30 4.79 26.15
N ALA A 139 -8.02 3.61 26.71
CA ALA A 139 -8.25 2.35 26.02
C ALA A 139 -9.68 2.25 25.48
N ASP A 140 -10.64 2.89 26.14
CA ASP A 140 -12.02 3.02 25.71
C ASP A 140 -12.20 3.86 24.43
N ALA A 141 -11.44 4.94 24.27
CA ALA A 141 -11.49 5.78 23.07
C ALA A 141 -10.83 5.09 21.86
N GLU A 142 -9.75 4.34 22.08
CA GLU A 142 -9.17 3.48 21.03
C GLU A 142 -10.17 2.39 20.59
N LEU A 143 -10.78 1.69 21.55
CA LEU A 143 -11.84 0.71 21.27
C LEU A 143 -13.03 1.36 20.56
N GLY A 144 -13.38 2.59 20.93
CA GLY A 144 -14.41 3.40 20.27
C GLY A 144 -14.11 3.64 18.79
N LEU A 145 -12.91 4.13 18.48
CA LEU A 145 -12.44 4.34 17.11
C LEU A 145 -12.47 3.04 16.32
N ARG A 146 -11.93 1.95 16.89
CA ARG A 146 -11.91 0.63 16.24
C ARG A 146 -13.32 0.16 15.87
N ARG A 147 -14.29 0.26 16.79
CA ARG A 147 -15.70 -0.10 16.54
C ARG A 147 -16.33 0.75 15.43
N GLN A 148 -16.05 2.06 15.42
CA GLN A 148 -16.57 2.93 14.37
C GLN A 148 -16.00 2.59 13.00
N VAL A 149 -14.69 2.32 12.92
CA VAL A 149 -14.03 1.89 11.68
C VAL A 149 -14.56 0.53 11.23
N GLU A 150 -14.68 -0.45 12.14
CA GLU A 150 -15.25 -1.77 11.84
C GLU A 150 -16.68 -1.67 11.30
N SER A 151 -17.47 -0.66 11.70
CA SER A 151 -18.83 -0.47 11.20
C SER A 151 -18.94 -0.14 9.71
N ILE A 152 -17.86 0.36 9.09
CA ILE A 152 -17.84 0.74 7.67
C ILE A 152 -17.10 -0.27 6.78
N PHE A 153 -16.54 -1.35 7.35
CA PHE A 153 -15.91 -2.44 6.62
C PHE A 153 -16.75 -3.71 6.70
N SER A 154 -16.88 -4.40 5.56
CA SER A 154 -17.51 -5.73 5.54
C SER A 154 -16.55 -6.85 5.98
N GLN A 155 -15.24 -6.58 5.97
CA GLN A 155 -14.19 -7.54 6.29
C GLN A 155 -13.93 -7.57 7.80
N LYS A 156 -13.49 -8.74 8.29
CA LYS A 156 -12.92 -8.81 9.64
C LYS A 156 -11.61 -8.03 9.66
N LEU A 157 -11.56 -6.93 10.40
CA LEU A 157 -10.32 -6.17 10.56
C LEU A 157 -9.37 -6.89 11.53
N VAL A 158 -8.09 -6.95 11.17
CA VAL A 158 -7.01 -7.47 12.00
C VAL A 158 -6.11 -6.30 12.34
N TRP A 159 -6.16 -5.86 13.58
CA TRP A 159 -5.47 -4.66 14.05
C TRP A 159 -3.99 -4.95 14.29
N CYS A 160 -3.13 -4.33 13.49
CA CYS A 160 -1.68 -4.35 13.63
C CYS A 160 -1.23 -3.41 14.77
N GLN A 161 -0.09 -3.72 15.36
CA GLN A 161 0.48 -3.03 16.51
C GLN A 161 1.14 -1.70 16.13
N ASN A 162 1.72 -1.61 14.93
CA ASN A 162 2.43 -0.42 14.44
C ASN A 162 2.42 -0.37 12.89
N LEU A 163 2.90 0.75 12.32
CA LEU A 163 2.95 0.91 10.87
C LEU A 163 3.87 -0.12 10.19
N LEU A 164 4.96 -0.53 10.86
CA LEU A 164 5.89 -1.50 10.30
C LEU A 164 5.21 -2.84 10.06
N GLU A 165 4.36 -3.28 10.98
CA GLU A 165 3.62 -4.53 10.83
C GLU A 165 2.68 -4.49 9.63
N VAL A 166 1.87 -3.43 9.46
CA VAL A 166 0.97 -3.33 8.30
C VAL A 166 1.73 -3.16 6.98
N GLY A 167 2.82 -2.37 6.97
CA GLY A 167 3.62 -2.13 5.78
C GLY A 167 4.45 -3.33 5.32
N LEU A 168 4.93 -4.16 6.25
CA LEU A 168 5.65 -5.40 5.96
C LEU A 168 4.72 -6.61 5.74
N ASN A 169 3.43 -6.52 6.14
CA ASN A 169 2.42 -7.51 5.80
C ASN A 169 1.99 -7.44 4.33
N ASN A 170 2.21 -6.32 3.64
CA ASN A 170 1.95 -6.23 2.21
C ASN A 170 2.91 -7.16 1.43
N ILE A 171 2.39 -8.26 0.93
CA ILE A 171 3.14 -9.26 0.17
C ILE A 171 3.39 -8.89 -1.31
N ASN A 172 2.75 -7.85 -1.82
CA ASN A 172 2.80 -7.51 -3.25
C ASN A 172 4.24 -7.31 -3.75
N PRO A 173 5.12 -6.55 -3.06
CA PRO A 173 6.50 -6.39 -3.51
C PRO A 173 7.30 -7.70 -3.53
N VAL A 174 7.02 -8.61 -2.59
CA VAL A 174 7.67 -9.93 -2.54
C VAL A 174 7.38 -10.72 -3.82
N VAL A 175 6.16 -10.60 -4.35
CA VAL A 175 5.67 -11.37 -5.49
C VAL A 175 5.95 -10.67 -6.81
N HIS A 176 5.51 -9.42 -6.94
CA HIS A 176 5.45 -8.74 -8.22
C HIS A 176 6.84 -8.32 -8.73
N CYS A 177 7.69 -7.78 -7.85
CA CYS A 177 8.99 -7.23 -8.28
C CYS A 177 9.92 -8.30 -8.87
N PRO A 178 10.17 -9.46 -8.22
CA PRO A 178 11.00 -10.51 -8.81
C PRO A 178 10.43 -11.02 -10.12
N ALA A 179 9.12 -11.29 -10.17
CA ALA A 179 8.48 -11.83 -11.35
C ALA A 179 8.48 -10.85 -12.53
N ALA A 180 8.19 -9.58 -12.31
CA ALA A 180 8.20 -8.58 -13.37
C ALA A 180 9.64 -8.38 -13.93
N LEU A 181 10.64 -8.22 -13.06
CA LEU A 181 12.02 -7.98 -13.49
C LEU A 181 12.64 -9.19 -14.19
N MET A 182 12.48 -10.39 -13.63
CA MET A 182 13.08 -11.60 -14.20
C MET A 182 12.36 -12.09 -15.46
N ASN A 183 11.17 -11.56 -15.76
CA ASN A 183 10.44 -11.80 -17.00
C ASN A 183 10.37 -10.57 -17.92
N ALA A 184 11.25 -9.57 -17.73
CA ALA A 184 11.24 -8.32 -18.51
C ALA A 184 11.16 -8.55 -20.03
N GLY A 185 12.10 -9.33 -20.58
CA GLY A 185 12.10 -9.63 -22.02
C GLY A 185 10.86 -10.41 -22.48
N TRP A 186 10.30 -11.28 -21.62
CA TRP A 186 9.11 -12.05 -21.97
C TRP A 186 7.85 -11.19 -21.97
N ILE A 187 7.71 -10.28 -20.98
CA ILE A 187 6.68 -9.25 -20.92
C ILE A 187 6.70 -8.41 -22.18
N GLU A 188 7.86 -7.90 -22.57
CA GLU A 188 7.98 -7.01 -23.72
C GLU A 188 7.71 -7.71 -25.06
N ALA A 189 8.15 -8.96 -25.20
CA ALA A 189 7.97 -9.77 -26.40
C ALA A 189 6.53 -10.24 -26.59
N THR A 190 5.83 -10.61 -25.51
CA THR A 190 4.47 -11.16 -25.57
C THR A 190 3.38 -10.15 -25.27
N LYS A 191 3.75 -8.93 -24.85
CA LYS A 191 2.82 -7.94 -24.29
C LYS A 191 1.97 -8.52 -23.16
N GLY A 192 2.60 -9.32 -22.29
CA GLY A 192 1.94 -9.91 -21.14
C GLY A 192 1.01 -11.10 -21.46
N ASP A 193 1.09 -11.69 -22.65
CA ASP A 193 0.22 -12.83 -23.04
C ASP A 193 0.65 -14.18 -22.42
N PHE A 194 0.89 -14.19 -21.11
CA PHE A 194 1.21 -15.38 -20.32
C PHE A 194 0.60 -15.28 -18.91
N TYR A 195 0.46 -16.40 -18.22
CA TYR A 195 -0.01 -16.46 -16.84
C TYR A 195 1.09 -16.00 -15.89
N PHE A 196 0.89 -14.85 -15.26
CA PHE A 196 1.89 -14.22 -14.39
C PHE A 196 2.44 -15.15 -13.31
N TYR A 197 1.55 -15.94 -12.71
CA TYR A 197 1.91 -16.89 -11.66
C TYR A 197 2.39 -18.21 -12.26
N ALA A 198 1.54 -18.97 -12.96
CA ALA A 198 1.91 -20.31 -13.42
C ALA A 198 3.08 -20.37 -14.41
N GLN A 199 3.26 -19.33 -15.21
CA GLN A 199 4.31 -19.28 -16.22
C GLN A 199 5.45 -18.33 -15.82
N GLY A 200 5.13 -17.18 -15.21
CA GLY A 200 6.14 -16.19 -14.80
C GLY A 200 6.94 -16.60 -13.56
N MET A 201 6.42 -17.47 -12.70
CA MET A 201 7.11 -17.93 -11.49
C MET A 201 7.81 -19.27 -11.72
N SER A 202 8.85 -19.28 -12.56
CA SER A 202 9.72 -20.46 -12.69
C SER A 202 10.41 -20.80 -11.36
N PRO A 203 10.95 -22.03 -11.17
CA PRO A 203 11.62 -22.38 -9.91
C PRO A 203 12.71 -21.40 -9.49
N SER A 204 13.43 -20.81 -10.45
CA SER A 204 14.47 -19.80 -10.17
C SER A 204 13.88 -18.46 -9.73
N VAL A 205 12.78 -18.02 -10.35
CA VAL A 205 12.06 -16.79 -9.95
C VAL A 205 11.48 -16.98 -8.55
N SER A 206 10.84 -18.13 -8.28
CA SER A 206 10.30 -18.45 -6.95
C SER A 206 11.39 -18.48 -5.87
N ARG A 207 12.61 -18.96 -6.16
CA ARG A 207 13.73 -18.88 -5.20
C ARG A 207 14.13 -17.43 -4.87
N VAL A 208 14.08 -16.53 -5.85
CA VAL A 208 14.32 -15.09 -5.62
C VAL A 208 13.18 -14.50 -4.79
N THR A 209 11.93 -14.81 -5.12
CA THR A 209 10.73 -14.44 -4.33
C THR A 209 10.85 -14.86 -2.87
N GLU A 210 11.20 -16.11 -2.60
CA GLU A 210 11.40 -16.61 -1.23
C GLU A 210 12.61 -15.98 -0.54
N LYS A 211 13.65 -15.58 -1.29
CA LYS A 211 14.80 -14.88 -0.73
C LYS A 211 14.45 -13.44 -0.33
N VAL A 212 13.66 -12.73 -1.14
CA VAL A 212 13.09 -11.42 -0.78
C VAL A 212 12.22 -11.55 0.47
N ASP A 213 11.37 -12.58 0.53
CA ASP A 213 10.54 -12.84 1.70
C ASP A 213 11.36 -13.06 2.97
N LYS A 214 12.46 -13.83 2.89
CA LYS A 214 13.39 -14.03 4.02
C LYS A 214 14.03 -12.72 4.49
N GLU A 215 14.39 -11.82 3.57
CA GLU A 215 14.94 -10.51 3.93
C GLU A 215 13.86 -9.63 4.59
N ARG A 216 12.63 -9.63 4.08
CA ARG A 216 11.46 -8.96 4.69
C ARG A 216 11.20 -9.47 6.12
N LEU A 217 11.19 -10.79 6.32
CA LEU A 217 11.01 -11.40 7.63
C LEU A 217 12.16 -11.07 8.60
N ALA A 218 13.41 -11.03 8.12
CA ALA A 218 14.55 -10.63 8.94
C ALA A 218 14.44 -9.17 9.41
N ILE A 219 13.98 -8.27 8.54
CA ILE A 219 13.69 -6.87 8.89
C ILE A 219 12.58 -6.83 9.96
N ALA A 220 11.47 -7.52 9.74
CA ALA A 220 10.36 -7.58 10.69
C ALA A 220 10.81 -8.07 12.07
N HIS A 221 11.54 -9.18 12.12
CA HIS A 221 12.07 -9.75 13.36
C HIS A 221 13.04 -8.79 14.07
N ALA A 222 13.86 -8.03 13.34
CA ALA A 222 14.75 -7.02 13.93
C ALA A 222 14.01 -5.86 14.62
N TYR A 223 12.74 -5.64 14.26
CA TYR A 223 11.80 -4.73 14.91
C TYR A 223 10.86 -5.42 15.91
N GLY A 224 11.08 -6.70 16.21
CA GLY A 224 10.26 -7.47 17.17
C GLY A 224 8.90 -7.90 16.62
N LEU A 225 8.76 -8.04 15.30
CA LEU A 225 7.53 -8.47 14.64
C LEU A 225 7.65 -9.90 14.10
N ASP A 226 6.67 -10.74 14.43
CA ASP A 226 6.57 -12.12 13.96
C ASP A 226 5.58 -12.22 12.79
N LEU A 227 6.08 -11.96 11.59
CA LEU A 227 5.29 -12.09 10.36
C LEU A 227 5.38 -13.52 9.80
N VAL A 228 4.36 -13.92 9.05
CA VAL A 228 4.35 -15.24 8.41
C VAL A 228 5.07 -15.23 7.05
N PRO A 229 5.70 -16.35 6.65
CA PRO A 229 6.25 -16.51 5.30
C PRO A 229 5.20 -16.40 4.20
N ILE A 230 5.63 -16.03 2.99
CA ILE A 230 4.76 -15.82 1.83
C ILE A 230 3.88 -17.03 1.51
N THR A 231 4.42 -18.25 1.56
CA THR A 231 3.64 -19.46 1.28
C THR A 231 2.54 -19.67 2.33
N THR A 232 2.85 -19.47 3.61
CA THR A 232 1.88 -19.53 4.70
C THR A 232 0.80 -18.45 4.55
N TYR A 233 1.20 -17.22 4.22
CA TYR A 233 0.26 -16.14 3.94
C TYR A 233 -0.69 -16.51 2.78
N MET A 234 -0.14 -17.05 1.69
CA MET A 234 -0.91 -17.44 0.52
C MET A 234 -1.89 -18.58 0.82
N ASN A 235 -1.46 -19.60 1.58
CA ASN A 235 -2.34 -20.66 2.06
C ASN A 235 -3.49 -20.06 2.87
N HIS A 236 -3.21 -19.24 3.88
CA HIS A 236 -4.26 -18.65 4.73
C HIS A 236 -5.30 -17.83 3.96
N ASN A 237 -4.88 -17.11 2.92
CA ASN A 237 -5.73 -16.18 2.17
C ASN A 237 -6.45 -16.82 0.97
N TYR A 238 -5.90 -17.89 0.40
CA TYR A 238 -6.36 -18.45 -0.87
C TYR A 238 -6.60 -19.98 -0.85
N SER A 239 -6.66 -20.59 0.34
CA SER A 239 -7.03 -22.01 0.52
C SER A 239 -8.35 -22.34 -0.18
N ASN A 240 -8.24 -22.89 -1.38
CA ASN A 240 -9.20 -23.79 -1.98
C ASN A 240 -8.36 -24.91 -2.63
N ASP A 241 -8.60 -26.14 -2.19
CA ASP A 241 -8.19 -27.43 -2.77
C ASP A 241 -6.94 -28.13 -2.18
N ARG A 242 -5.94 -27.42 -1.63
CA ARG A 242 -4.83 -28.02 -0.84
C ARG A 242 -3.95 -26.96 -0.17
N GLU A 243 -3.12 -27.41 0.77
CA GLU A 243 -2.02 -26.61 1.34
C GLU A 243 -0.74 -26.79 0.50
N TYR A 244 -0.05 -25.70 0.20
CA TYR A 244 1.19 -25.72 -0.61
C TYR A 244 2.43 -25.68 0.30
N SER A 245 3.43 -26.51 -0.02
CA SER A 245 4.69 -26.62 0.74
C SER A 245 5.71 -25.53 0.44
N ASP A 246 5.68 -24.99 -0.79
CA ASP A 246 6.59 -23.97 -1.28
C ASP A 246 5.87 -22.99 -2.19
N TYR A 247 6.51 -21.84 -2.45
CA TYR A 247 5.87 -20.77 -3.21
C TYR A 247 5.74 -21.12 -4.70
N HIS A 248 6.65 -21.92 -5.26
CA HIS A 248 6.59 -22.30 -6.67
C HIS A 248 5.36 -23.16 -6.94
N ASP A 249 5.11 -24.18 -6.12
CA ASP A 249 3.94 -25.05 -6.22
C ASP A 249 2.63 -24.23 -6.07
N PHE A 250 2.60 -23.27 -5.13
CA PHE A 250 1.48 -22.33 -5.04
C PHE A 250 1.28 -21.54 -6.34
N ALA A 251 2.34 -20.90 -6.86
CA ALA A 251 2.25 -20.06 -8.04
C ALA A 251 1.84 -20.86 -9.29
N ALA A 252 2.35 -22.09 -9.44
CA ALA A 252 2.05 -23.00 -10.53
C ALA A 252 0.59 -23.48 -10.51
N CYS A 253 0.06 -23.82 -9.33
CA CYS A 253 -1.18 -24.57 -9.21
C CYS A 253 -2.36 -23.77 -8.65
N SER A 254 -2.16 -22.54 -8.17
CA SER A 254 -3.25 -21.73 -7.62
C SER A 254 -4.30 -21.38 -8.70
N VAL A 255 -5.51 -21.93 -8.56
CA VAL A 255 -6.60 -21.74 -9.51
C VAL A 255 -7.02 -20.26 -9.63
N ILE A 256 -7.09 -19.54 -8.50
CA ILE A 256 -7.58 -18.15 -8.50
C ILE A 256 -6.62 -17.16 -9.16
N HIS A 257 -5.32 -17.40 -8.98
CA HIS A 257 -4.23 -16.60 -9.56
C HIS A 257 -4.00 -16.92 -11.03
N ASN A 258 -4.33 -18.16 -11.45
CA ASN A 258 -4.20 -18.61 -12.84
C ASN A 258 -5.52 -18.63 -13.61
N LYS A 259 -6.56 -17.96 -13.11
CA LYS A 259 -7.85 -17.82 -13.82
C LYS A 259 -7.75 -16.99 -15.10
N THR A 260 -6.82 -16.03 -15.14
CA THR A 260 -6.61 -15.11 -16.25
C THR A 260 -5.13 -14.86 -16.48
N LYS A 261 -4.75 -14.56 -17.72
CA LYS A 261 -3.43 -14.01 -18.05
C LYS A 261 -3.37 -12.55 -17.58
N SER A 262 -2.94 -12.35 -16.34
CA SER A 262 -2.89 -11.04 -15.69
C SER A 262 -1.46 -10.48 -15.61
N SER A 263 -0.60 -10.83 -16.55
CA SER A 263 0.75 -10.27 -16.62
C SER A 263 0.70 -8.84 -17.14
N PRO A 264 1.60 -7.95 -16.68
CA PRO A 264 1.66 -6.60 -17.21
C PRO A 264 2.09 -6.62 -18.68
N THR A 265 1.60 -5.66 -19.46
CA THR A 265 1.95 -5.52 -20.89
C THR A 265 3.27 -4.79 -21.12
N THR A 266 3.74 -4.06 -20.10
CA THR A 266 5.00 -3.30 -20.09
C THR A 266 5.59 -3.29 -18.67
N LEU A 267 6.87 -2.90 -18.55
CA LEU A 267 7.52 -2.71 -17.25
C LEU A 267 7.20 -1.35 -16.61
N LYS A 268 6.58 -0.43 -17.35
CA LYS A 268 5.96 0.79 -16.81
C LYS A 268 4.61 0.45 -16.18
N HIS A 269 4.65 -0.35 -15.12
CA HIS A 269 3.48 -0.89 -14.45
C HIS A 269 3.63 -0.75 -12.94
N ARG A 270 2.52 -0.67 -12.21
CA ARG A 270 2.51 -0.53 -10.75
C ARG A 270 3.28 -1.62 -10.00
N TYR A 271 3.41 -2.81 -10.61
CA TYR A 271 4.24 -3.90 -10.08
C TYR A 271 5.70 -3.54 -9.87
N LEU A 272 6.23 -2.58 -10.61
CA LEU A 272 7.53 -1.98 -10.32
C LEU A 272 7.33 -0.61 -9.68
N LEU A 273 6.58 0.27 -10.34
CA LEU A 273 6.48 1.67 -9.92
C LEU A 273 6.00 1.82 -8.47
N GLU A 274 4.92 1.14 -8.11
CA GLU A 274 4.29 1.27 -6.79
C GLU A 274 4.98 0.39 -5.74
N ASP A 275 5.16 -0.89 -6.05
CA ASP A 275 5.71 -1.87 -5.11
C ASP A 275 7.18 -1.60 -4.74
N ILE A 276 7.94 -0.94 -5.61
CA ILE A 276 9.34 -0.57 -5.32
C ILE A 276 9.39 0.75 -4.56
N LEU A 277 8.75 1.82 -5.07
CA LEU A 277 8.80 3.15 -4.44
C LEU A 277 8.26 3.12 -3.01
N TYR A 278 7.14 2.44 -2.80
CA TYR A 278 6.37 2.52 -1.55
C TYR A 278 6.43 1.22 -0.74
N GLY A 279 7.08 0.17 -1.26
CA GLY A 279 7.31 -1.10 -0.56
C GLY A 279 8.80 -1.38 -0.34
N MET A 280 9.53 -1.74 -1.41
CA MET A 280 10.92 -2.20 -1.28
C MET A 280 11.89 -1.13 -0.76
N VAL A 281 11.76 0.12 -1.20
CA VAL A 281 12.63 1.22 -0.74
C VAL A 281 12.48 1.45 0.76
N PRO A 282 11.27 1.67 1.33
CA PRO A 282 11.15 1.82 2.78
C PRO A 282 11.60 0.57 3.54
N TRP A 283 11.33 -0.66 3.04
CA TRP A 283 11.83 -1.88 3.66
C TRP A 283 13.36 -1.93 3.70
N TYR A 284 14.02 -1.54 2.61
CA TYR A 284 15.47 -1.51 2.53
C TYR A 284 16.07 -0.54 3.56
N GLU A 285 15.54 0.67 3.67
CA GLU A 285 16.02 1.65 4.64
C GLU A 285 15.78 1.22 6.09
N LEU A 286 14.63 0.60 6.37
CA LEU A 286 14.35 -0.03 7.66
C LEU A 286 15.38 -1.12 7.99
N GLY A 287 15.73 -1.96 7.01
CA GLY A 287 16.78 -2.96 7.16
C GLY A 287 18.14 -2.36 7.52
N LEU A 288 18.52 -1.26 6.85
CA LEU A 288 19.78 -0.56 7.15
C LEU A 288 19.84 -0.05 8.59
N LYS A 289 18.72 0.43 9.15
CA LYS A 289 18.64 0.84 10.56
C LYS A 289 18.89 -0.30 11.54
N CYS A 290 18.66 -1.54 11.11
CA CYS A 290 18.93 -2.75 11.88
C CYS A 290 20.29 -3.39 11.57
N GLY A 291 21.12 -2.78 10.71
CA GLY A 291 22.38 -3.37 10.25
C GLY A 291 22.20 -4.51 9.24
N LEU A 292 21.01 -4.64 8.64
CA LEU A 292 20.71 -5.62 7.60
C LEU A 292 20.92 -5.01 6.22
N THR A 293 21.74 -5.65 5.40
CA THR A 293 22.09 -5.13 4.06
C THR A 293 21.11 -5.53 2.96
N SER A 294 20.18 -6.47 3.24
CA SER A 294 19.12 -6.96 2.34
C SER A 294 19.51 -6.99 0.85
N PRO A 295 20.54 -7.78 0.49
CA PRO A 295 21.18 -7.70 -0.82
C PRO A 295 20.23 -8.01 -1.98
N THR A 296 19.23 -8.87 -1.77
CA THR A 296 18.28 -9.26 -2.83
C THR A 296 17.27 -8.14 -3.08
N ILE A 297 16.70 -7.57 -2.02
CA ILE A 297 15.84 -6.39 -2.11
C ILE A 297 16.60 -5.25 -2.79
N ARG A 298 17.82 -4.95 -2.35
CA ARG A 298 18.67 -3.92 -2.95
C ARG A 298 18.89 -4.15 -4.46
N ALA A 299 19.28 -5.36 -4.84
CA ALA A 299 19.53 -5.69 -6.24
C ALA A 299 18.27 -5.53 -7.11
N LEU A 300 17.08 -5.85 -6.60
CA LEU A 300 15.83 -5.65 -7.33
C LEU A 300 15.51 -4.16 -7.53
N ILE A 301 15.76 -3.32 -6.53
CA ILE A 301 15.60 -1.85 -6.65
C ILE A 301 16.56 -1.30 -7.71
N GLU A 302 17.84 -1.70 -7.66
CA GLU A 302 18.85 -1.28 -8.63
C GLU A 302 18.50 -1.74 -10.06
N MET A 303 18.12 -3.01 -10.25
CA MET A 303 17.71 -3.53 -11.55
C MET A 303 16.45 -2.85 -12.07
N ALA A 304 15.46 -2.60 -11.22
CA ALA A 304 14.28 -1.86 -11.64
C ALA A 304 14.61 -0.44 -12.09
N SER A 305 15.57 0.21 -11.42
CA SER A 305 16.01 1.55 -11.80
C SER A 305 16.61 1.55 -13.21
N VAL A 306 17.44 0.55 -13.52
CA VAL A 306 18.00 0.35 -14.87
C VAL A 306 16.91 0.06 -15.90
N VAL A 307 16.01 -0.88 -15.60
CA VAL A 307 14.96 -1.34 -16.51
C VAL A 307 13.96 -0.22 -16.85
N SER A 308 13.61 0.62 -15.88
CA SER A 308 12.62 1.68 -16.05
C SER A 308 13.24 3.04 -16.42
N GLY A 309 14.56 3.20 -16.27
CA GLY A 309 15.24 4.48 -16.43
C GLY A 309 14.86 5.51 -15.36
N PHE A 310 14.51 5.06 -14.16
CA PHE A 310 13.98 5.88 -13.07
C PHE A 310 14.62 5.47 -11.74
N ASP A 311 15.26 6.42 -11.04
CA ASP A 311 15.95 6.13 -9.79
C ASP A 311 14.95 5.98 -8.63
N TYR A 312 14.74 4.73 -8.21
CA TYR A 312 13.83 4.42 -7.11
C TYR A 312 14.40 4.80 -5.73
N PHE A 313 15.72 4.84 -5.55
CA PHE A 313 16.30 5.26 -4.28
C PHE A 313 16.14 6.77 -4.07
N GLU A 314 16.25 7.55 -5.15
CA GLU A 314 16.05 8.99 -5.10
C GLU A 314 14.58 9.37 -4.85
N HIS A 315 13.64 8.68 -5.50
CA HIS A 315 12.23 9.08 -5.51
C HIS A 315 11.31 8.28 -4.59
N GLY A 316 11.83 7.22 -3.95
CA GLY A 316 11.05 6.33 -3.09
C GLY A 316 10.54 6.98 -1.80
N ARG A 317 9.64 6.27 -1.12
CA ARG A 317 9.20 6.61 0.23
C ARG A 317 10.35 6.32 1.21
N THR A 318 11.17 7.34 1.47
CA THR A 318 12.35 7.23 2.33
C THR A 318 12.09 7.73 3.74
N LEU A 319 12.76 7.12 4.72
CA LEU A 319 12.91 7.62 6.09
C LEU A 319 13.55 9.01 6.09
N LYS A 320 14.50 9.28 5.19
CA LYS A 320 15.12 10.60 5.06
C LYS A 320 14.09 11.68 4.74
N ALA A 321 13.22 11.47 3.75
CA ALA A 321 12.16 12.40 3.39
C ALA A 321 11.12 12.60 4.51
N ALA A 322 10.99 11.61 5.40
CA ALA A 322 10.14 11.67 6.60
C ALA A 322 10.83 12.30 7.83
N GLY A 323 12.07 12.77 7.70
CA GLY A 323 12.85 13.33 8.83
C GLY A 323 13.41 12.28 9.80
N LEU A 324 13.48 11.01 9.37
CA LEU A 324 13.98 9.85 10.14
C LEU A 324 15.30 9.30 9.57
N GLY A 325 15.98 10.08 8.72
CA GLY A 325 17.21 9.68 8.02
C GLY A 325 18.37 9.35 8.95
N ASP A 326 18.56 10.12 10.02
CA ASP A 326 19.69 9.98 10.97
C ASP A 326 19.28 9.35 12.31
N THR A 327 18.05 8.87 12.43
CA THR A 327 17.52 8.32 13.70
C THR A 327 17.95 6.87 13.92
N THR A 328 17.94 6.41 15.17
CA THR A 328 18.16 4.99 15.51
C THR A 328 16.94 4.13 15.16
N LYS A 329 17.08 2.80 15.19
CA LYS A 329 15.94 1.89 14.97
C LYS A 329 14.83 2.10 16.00
N GLU A 330 15.18 2.40 17.26
CA GLU A 330 14.24 2.62 18.36
C GLU A 330 13.43 3.90 18.12
N GLN A 331 14.10 4.96 17.66
CA GLN A 331 13.46 6.22 17.29
C GLN A 331 12.53 6.05 16.08
N VAL A 332 12.95 5.29 15.06
CA VAL A 332 12.06 4.93 13.94
C VAL A 332 10.85 4.16 14.45
N LEU A 333 11.05 3.11 15.24
CA LEU A 333 9.95 2.31 15.78
C LEU A 333 8.97 3.18 16.59
N MET A 334 9.48 4.08 17.43
CA MET A 334 8.68 5.03 18.20
C MET A 334 7.87 5.97 17.29
N ALA A 335 8.50 6.54 16.25
CA ALA A 335 7.83 7.43 15.29
C ALA A 335 6.70 6.75 14.53
N LEU A 336 6.81 5.44 14.33
CA LEU A 336 5.90 4.61 13.52
C LEU A 336 4.93 3.79 14.36
N GLY A 337 4.76 4.18 15.62
CA GLY A 337 3.73 3.68 16.52
C GLY A 337 4.08 2.45 17.33
N GLY A 338 5.37 2.14 17.46
CA GLY A 338 5.86 1.11 18.37
C GLY A 338 5.70 1.47 19.86
N PRO A 339 6.10 0.56 20.75
CA PRO A 339 6.01 0.76 22.19
C PRO A 339 6.88 1.95 22.66
N LEU A 340 6.38 2.66 23.68
CA LEU A 340 7.14 3.70 24.38
C LEU A 340 7.87 3.04 25.56
N ASP A 341 9.17 2.81 25.44
CA ASP A 341 9.98 2.56 26.63
C ASP A 341 10.16 3.87 27.40
N LYS A 342 10.17 3.81 28.74
CA LYS A 342 10.33 4.99 29.61
C LYS A 342 11.66 5.72 29.45
N THR A 343 12.59 5.18 28.65
CA THR A 343 13.97 5.63 28.49
C THR A 343 14.26 6.24 27.11
N THR A 344 13.35 6.15 26.13
CA THR A 344 13.57 6.74 24.81
C THR A 344 13.31 8.24 24.84
N SER A 345 14.37 9.03 24.62
CA SER A 345 14.28 10.48 24.46
C SER A 345 13.38 10.82 23.27
N ALA A 346 12.49 11.80 23.46
CA ALA A 346 11.65 12.33 22.38
C ALA A 346 12.49 12.66 21.14
N ILE A 347 11.98 12.30 19.97
CA ILE A 347 12.60 12.68 18.69
C ILE A 347 12.59 14.22 18.65
N PRO A 348 13.75 14.89 18.58
CA PRO A 348 13.77 16.34 18.49
C PRO A 348 13.02 16.77 17.22
N PRO A 349 12.27 17.89 17.27
CA PRO A 349 11.68 18.43 16.05
C PRO A 349 12.80 18.68 15.03
N PRO A 350 12.56 18.45 13.73
CA PRO A 350 13.55 18.78 12.70
C PRO A 350 13.94 20.25 12.83
N SER A 351 15.21 20.57 12.56
CA SER A 351 15.68 21.96 12.53
C SER A 351 14.82 22.78 11.57
N ASP A 352 14.49 24.03 11.92
CA ASP A 352 13.80 25.03 11.07
C ASP A 352 14.53 25.39 9.75
N SER A 353 15.53 24.60 9.35
CA SER A 353 16.00 24.60 7.98
C SER A 353 14.78 24.39 7.09
N PRO A 354 14.55 25.22 6.06
CA PRO A 354 13.54 24.92 5.08
C PRO A 354 13.93 23.55 4.54
N VAL A 355 13.19 22.51 4.95
CA VAL A 355 13.16 21.26 4.21
C VAL A 355 12.88 21.75 2.81
N ASP A 356 13.81 21.47 1.89
CA ASP A 356 13.64 21.73 0.49
C ASP A 356 12.43 20.88 0.10
N ASN A 357 11.24 21.45 0.30
CA ASN A 357 9.92 20.85 0.17
C ASN A 357 9.58 20.65 -1.30
N ASN A 358 10.58 20.76 -2.17
CA ASN A 358 10.65 20.11 -3.45
C ASN A 358 10.71 18.59 -3.23
N PHE A 359 9.60 18.01 -2.74
CA PHE A 359 9.04 16.92 -3.53
C PHE A 359 8.88 17.54 -4.90
N HIS A 360 9.84 17.31 -5.80
CA HIS A 360 9.59 17.55 -7.20
C HIS A 360 8.28 16.84 -7.47
N LEU A 361 7.21 17.62 -7.70
CA LEU A 361 5.97 17.11 -8.23
C LEU A 361 6.41 16.15 -9.29
N HIS A 362 6.08 14.86 -9.14
CA HIS A 362 6.30 13.92 -10.22
C HIS A 362 5.76 14.63 -11.44
N ALA A 363 6.62 14.92 -12.42
CA ALA A 363 6.14 15.46 -13.68
C ALA A 363 4.98 14.54 -14.05
N PRO A 364 3.75 15.05 -14.23
CA PRO A 364 2.59 14.20 -14.40
C PRO A 364 2.99 13.19 -15.47
N LEU A 365 3.10 11.92 -15.08
CA LEU A 365 3.35 10.86 -16.04
C LEU A 365 2.25 11.06 -17.06
N GLN A 366 2.64 11.46 -18.28
CA GLN A 366 1.70 11.88 -19.31
C GLN A 366 0.53 10.91 -19.28
N THR A 367 -0.67 11.47 -19.23
CA THR A 367 -1.98 10.84 -18.97
C THR A 367 -2.32 9.59 -19.79
N ALA A 368 -1.41 9.13 -20.64
CA ALA A 368 -1.46 7.91 -21.43
C ALA A 368 -0.64 6.72 -20.87
N GLN A 369 0.16 6.85 -19.80
CA GLN A 369 1.26 5.90 -19.53
C GLN A 369 1.04 4.82 -18.47
N VAL A 370 -0.13 4.70 -17.84
CA VAL A 370 -0.46 3.54 -16.99
C VAL A 370 -1.72 2.87 -17.52
N ALA A 371 -1.54 1.97 -18.50
CA ALA A 371 -2.61 1.05 -18.89
C ALA A 371 -2.81 0.05 -17.74
N GLY A 372 -4.02 0.06 -17.16
CA GLY A 372 -4.42 -0.80 -16.05
C GLY A 372 -4.75 -2.25 -16.42
#